data_AF-A0A482V917-F1
#
_entry.id   AF-A0A482V917-F1
#
_cell.length_a   1.000
_cell.length_b   1.000
_cell.length_c   1.000
_cell.angle_alpha   90.00
_cell.angle_beta   90.00
_cell.angle_gamma   90.00
#
_symmetry.space_group_name_H-M   'P 1'
#
loop_
_entity.id
_entity.type
_entity.pdbx_description
1 polymer ?
#
loop_
_entity_poly.entity_id
_entity_poly.type
_entity_poly.pdbx_seq_one_letter_code
_entity_poly.pdbx_strand_id
1 'polypeptide(L)'
;GKCLACTFRAKFIEISVGINHNVDELLVGILTQIRLKMINGENHDHQQQWYKSRGMMKASMKARQMFTWLFGKEDSKFKNCENLHIL
;
A
#
# COMPACT_ATOMS: atom_id res chain seq x y z
N GLY A 1 2.16 6.75 6.69
CA GLY A 1 2.11 6.51 5.24
C GLY A 1 1.20 5.35 4.81
N LYS A 2 1.14 4.25 5.58
CA LYS A 2 0.33 3.02 5.33
C LYS A 2 -1.09 3.27 4.78
N CYS A 3 -1.87 4.07 5.48
CA CYS A 3 -3.27 4.36 5.12
C CYS A 3 -3.42 5.03 3.74
N LEU A 4 -2.51 5.95 3.43
CA LEU A 4 -2.48 6.63 2.13
C LEU A 4 -2.10 5.65 1.02
N ALA A 5 -1.07 4.84 1.25
CA ALA A 5 -0.62 3.84 0.28
C ALA A 5 -1.72 2.83 -0.06
N CYS A 6 -2.43 2.30 0.94
CA CYS A 6 -3.56 1.40 0.70
C CYS A 6 -4.71 2.06 -0.08
N THR A 7 -4.94 3.35 0.12
CA THR A 7 -5.92 4.11 -0.69
C THR A 7 -5.50 4.13 -2.15
N PHE A 8 -4.22 4.37 -2.42
CA PHE A 8 -3.69 4.41 -3.78
C PHE A 8 -3.31 3.04 -4.35
N ARG A 9 -3.59 1.95 -3.62
CA ARG A 9 -3.14 0.58 -3.96
C ARG A 9 -1.65 0.53 -4.25
N ALA A 10 -0.89 1.30 -3.48
CA ALA A 10 0.56 1.34 -3.51
C ALA A 10 1.13 0.49 -2.36
N LYS A 11 2.32 -0.07 -2.59
CA LYS A 11 3.10 -0.69 -1.52
C LYS A 11 3.75 0.40 -0.65
N PHE A 12 4.00 0.09 0.60
CA PHE A 12 4.52 1.01 1.59
C PHE A 12 5.52 0.32 2.50
N ILE A 13 6.66 0.98 2.72
CA ILE A 13 7.68 0.60 3.68
C ILE A 13 8.29 1.86 4.26
N GLU A 14 8.54 1.89 5.57
CA GLU A 14 9.25 2.99 6.23
C GLU A 14 10.74 2.69 6.21
N ILE A 15 11.55 3.70 5.88
CA ILE A 15 13.00 3.55 5.74
C ILE A 15 13.74 4.63 6.53
N SER A 16 14.97 4.34 6.92
CA SER A 16 15.90 5.36 7.41
C SER A 16 17.33 5.04 6.96
N VAL A 17 17.88 5.89 6.10
CA VAL A 17 19.24 5.71 5.56
C VAL A 17 20.30 5.92 6.66
N GLY A 18 20.08 6.86 7.57
CA GLY A 18 21.07 7.19 8.62
C GLY A 18 21.34 6.06 9.62
N ILE A 19 20.43 5.11 9.74
CA ILE A 19 20.59 3.90 10.58
C ILE A 19 20.51 2.61 9.76
N ASN A 20 20.59 2.70 8.43
CA ASN A 20 20.46 1.59 7.49
C ASN A 20 19.22 0.71 7.70
N HIS A 21 18.08 1.30 8.06
CA HIS A 21 16.82 0.59 8.29
C HIS A 21 16.04 0.41 6.98
N ASN A 22 15.72 -0.85 6.66
CA ASN A 22 14.88 -1.28 5.52
C ASN A 22 15.36 -0.83 4.12
N VAL A 23 16.63 -0.44 3.98
CA VAL A 23 17.19 0.01 2.69
C VAL A 23 17.23 -1.15 1.70
N ASP A 24 17.80 -2.28 2.09
CA ASP A 24 17.92 -3.46 1.24
C ASP A 24 16.53 -4.06 0.92
N GLU A 25 15.65 -4.13 1.92
CA GLU A 25 14.27 -4.59 1.78
C GLU A 25 13.47 -3.76 0.76
N LEU A 26 13.66 -2.43 0.76
CA LEU A 26 13.05 -1.57 -0.24
C LEU A 26 13.55 -1.91 -1.65
N LEU A 27 14.86 -2.06 -1.83
CA LEU A 27 15.46 -2.33 -3.15
C LEU A 27 15.05 -3.71 -3.69
N VAL A 28 15.12 -4.74 -2.86
CA VAL A 28 14.65 -6.10 -3.19
C VAL A 28 13.16 -6.10 -3.50
N GLY A 29 12.38 -5.38 -2.69
CA GLY A 29 10.93 -5.28 -2.86
C GLY A 29 10.53 -4.57 -4.16
N ILE A 30 11.20 -3.47 -4.55
CA ILE A 30 10.96 -2.79 -5.83
C ILE A 30 11.24 -3.74 -7.00
N LEU A 31 12.39 -4.42 -7.00
CA LEU A 31 12.76 -5.36 -8.05
C LEU A 31 11.74 -6.52 -8.15
N THR A 32 11.27 -7.00 -7.01
CA THR A 32 10.24 -8.06 -6.95
C THR A 32 8.92 -7.58 -7.55
N GLN A 33 8.45 -6.38 -7.21
CA GLN A 33 7.23 -5.81 -7.78
C GLN A 33 7.33 -5.59 -9.29
N ILE A 34 8.49 -5.17 -9.80
CA ILE A 34 8.74 -5.05 -11.24
C ILE A 34 8.61 -6.42 -11.91
N ARG A 35 9.28 -7.45 -11.38
CA ARG A 35 9.23 -8.82 -11.92
C ARG A 35 7.82 -9.40 -11.89
N LEU A 36 7.09 -9.23 -10.78
CA LEU A 36 5.71 -9.69 -10.65
C LEU A 36 4.79 -8.99 -11.67
N LYS A 37 4.93 -7.68 -11.86
CA LYS A 37 4.16 -6.93 -12.87
C LYS A 37 4.43 -7.42 -14.31
N MET A 38 5.68 -7.77 -14.62
CA MET A 38 6.03 -8.34 -15.93
C MET A 38 5.38 -9.72 -16.14
N ILE A 39 5.38 -10.59 -15.12
CA ILE A 39 4.79 -11.93 -15.19
C ILE A 39 3.26 -11.85 -15.30
N ASN A 40 2.63 -10.95 -14.56
CA ASN A 40 1.18 -10.85 -14.44
C ASN A 40 0.48 -10.08 -15.58
N GLY A 41 1.22 -9.69 -16.64
CA GLY A 41 0.68 -9.12 -17.88
C GLY A 41 -0.32 -7.99 -17.66
N GLU A 42 0.15 -6.74 -17.65
CA GLU A 42 -0.59 -5.47 -17.59
C GLU A 42 -2.14 -5.55 -17.49
N ASN A 43 -2.67 -5.98 -16.33
CA ASN A 43 -4.09 -5.79 -16.00
C ASN A 43 -4.34 -4.33 -15.56
N HIS A 44 -3.97 -3.37 -16.42
CA HIS A 44 -4.03 -1.93 -16.14
C HIS A 44 -5.45 -1.32 -16.23
N ASP A 45 -6.42 -2.08 -16.75
CA ASP A 45 -7.78 -1.55 -16.99
C ASP A 45 -8.56 -1.24 -15.72
N HIS A 46 -8.35 -1.99 -14.63
CA HIS A 46 -9.08 -1.75 -13.38
C HIS A 46 -8.51 -0.62 -12.52
N GLN A 47 -7.27 -0.19 -12.78
CA GLN A 47 -6.67 0.91 -12.04
C GLN A 47 -7.30 2.24 -12.50
N GLN A 48 -7.64 2.37 -13.80
CA GLN A 48 -8.29 3.54 -14.42
C GLN A 48 -9.65 3.94 -13.84
N GLN A 49 -10.37 2.94 -13.35
CA GLN A 49 -11.65 3.03 -12.65
C GLN A 49 -11.69 4.06 -11.49
N TRP A 50 -10.77 3.88 -10.54
CA TRP A 50 -11.05 4.22 -9.14
C TRP A 50 -10.66 5.64 -8.75
N TYR A 51 -9.70 6.26 -9.46
CA TYR A 51 -9.22 7.62 -9.14
C TYR A 51 -10.25 8.72 -9.36
N LYS A 52 -11.38 8.42 -10.01
CA LYS A 52 -12.47 9.37 -10.26
C LYS A 52 -13.29 9.70 -8.99
N SER A 53 -13.23 8.90 -7.92
CA SER A 53 -14.00 9.15 -6.68
C SER A 53 -13.15 9.54 -5.47
N ARG A 54 -12.46 10.69 -5.55
CA ARG A 54 -11.58 11.20 -4.47
C ARG A 54 -12.35 11.63 -3.20
N GLY A 55 -13.61 12.04 -3.33
CA GLY A 55 -14.43 12.53 -2.21
C GLY A 55 -14.84 11.44 -1.21
N MET A 56 -15.36 10.31 -1.72
CA MET A 56 -15.78 9.17 -0.89
C MET A 56 -14.59 8.49 -0.18
N MET A 57 -13.41 8.53 -0.79
CA MET A 57 -12.18 7.97 -0.22
C MET A 57 -11.75 8.71 1.04
N LYS A 58 -11.74 10.05 1.03
CA LYS A 58 -11.37 10.87 2.20
C LYS A 58 -12.33 10.69 3.37
N ALA A 59 -13.65 10.62 3.10
CA ALA A 59 -14.64 10.36 4.13
C ALA A 59 -14.46 8.95 4.76
N SER A 60 -14.20 7.94 3.93
CA SER A 60 -13.91 6.58 4.39
C SER A 60 -12.64 6.51 5.25
N MET A 61 -11.60 7.28 4.92
CA MET A 61 -10.34 7.31 5.67
C MET A 61 -10.52 7.79 7.11
N LYS A 62 -11.29 8.86 7.32
CA LYS A 62 -11.54 9.41 8.66
C LYS A 62 -12.33 8.42 9.50
N ALA A 63 -13.36 7.79 8.94
CA ALA A 63 -14.11 6.75 9.62
C ALA A 63 -13.22 5.55 10.00
N ARG A 64 -12.33 5.11 9.10
CA ARG A 64 -11.41 3.97 9.36
C ARG A 64 -10.47 4.25 10.52
N GLN A 65 -9.86 5.43 10.57
CA GLN A 65 -9.00 5.82 11.70
C GLN A 65 -9.75 5.77 13.03
N MET A 66 -11.02 6.20 13.04
CA MET A 66 -11.86 6.12 14.24
C MET A 66 -12.15 4.66 14.64
N PHE A 67 -12.40 3.77 13.67
CA PHE A 67 -12.60 2.33 13.95
C PHE A 67 -11.32 1.65 14.45
N THR A 68 -10.15 1.94 13.89
CA THR A 68 -8.87 1.41 14.38
C THR A 68 -8.61 1.85 15.82
N TRP A 69 -8.93 3.11 16.15
CA TRP A 69 -8.79 3.65 17.51
C TRP A 69 -9.80 3.04 18.50
N LEU A 70 -11.07 2.86 18.10
CA LEU A 70 -12.13 2.30 18.96
C LEU A 70 -11.98 0.79 19.19
N PHE A 71 -11.54 0.03 18.19
CA PHE A 71 -11.52 -1.43 18.25
C PHE A 71 -10.12 -2.04 18.36
N GLY A 72 -9.06 -1.23 18.30
CA GLY A 72 -7.66 -1.68 18.41
C GLY A 72 -7.26 -2.75 17.39
N LYS A 73 -8.07 -2.92 16.33
CA LYS A 73 -7.91 -4.02 15.38
C LYS A 73 -6.92 -3.58 14.30
N GLU A 74 -5.80 -4.27 14.21
CA GLU A 74 -4.85 -4.09 13.12
C GLU A 74 -5.58 -4.39 11.80
N ASP A 75 -5.66 -3.39 10.90
CA ASP A 75 -6.36 -3.60 9.64
C ASP A 75 -5.57 -4.63 8.82
N SER A 76 -6.16 -5.81 8.63
CA SER A 76 -5.64 -6.87 7.75
C SER A 76 -5.34 -6.37 6.33
N LYS A 77 -5.96 -5.25 5.94
CA LYS A 77 -5.71 -4.56 4.67
C LYS A 77 -4.33 -3.90 4.59
N PHE A 78 -3.72 -3.48 5.71
CA PHE A 78 -2.35 -2.94 5.70
C PHE A 78 -1.33 -4.02 5.32
N LYS A 79 -1.59 -5.29 5.66
CA LYS A 79 -0.69 -6.41 5.33
C LYS A 79 -0.44 -6.56 3.83
N ASN A 80 -1.42 -6.24 2.98
CA ASN A 80 -1.23 -6.28 1.52
C ASN A 80 -0.35 -5.11 1.03
N CYS A 81 -0.43 -3.95 1.68
CA CYS A 81 0.37 -2.77 1.33
C CYS A 81 1.81 -2.88 1.85
N GLU A 82 2.05 -3.61 2.93
CA GLU A 82 3.38 -3.80 3.55
C GLU A 82 4.16 -4.97 2.95
N ASN A 83 3.48 -5.94 2.34
CA ASN A 83 4.16 -7.08 1.73
C ASN A 83 4.58 -6.75 0.29
N LEU A 84 5.86 -6.35 0.13
CA LEU A 84 6.45 -5.99 -1.17
C LEU A 84 6.71 -7.21 -2.06
N HIS A 85 6.52 -8.43 -1.57
CA HIS A 85 6.88 -9.66 -2.28
C HIS A 85 5.68 -10.34 -2.96
N ILE A 86 4.48 -9.80 -2.76
CA ILE A 86 3.22 -10.25 -3.35
C ILE A 86 2.51 -9.08 -4.04
N LEU A 87 1.68 -9.36 -5.04
CA LEU A 87 0.88 -8.33 -5.73
C LEU A 87 -0.24 -7.78 -4.83
#